data_AF-A0A1J4TXZ1-F1
#
_entry.id   AF-A0A1J4TXZ1-F1
#
_cell.length_a   1.000
_cell.length_b   1.000
_cell.length_c   1.000
_cell.angle_alpha   90.00
_cell.angle_beta   90.00
_cell.angle_gamma   90.00
#
_symmetry.space_group_name_H-M   'P 1'
#
loop_
_entity.id
_entity.type
_entity.pdbx_description
1 polymer ?
#
loop_
_entity_poly.entity_id
_entity_poly.type
_entity_poly.pdbx_seq_one_letter_code
_entity_poly.pdbx_strand_id
1 'polypeptide(L)'
;MGEIVRGETINGITTIYKIANGKLVRGILDKDGTEKFPQFDFLGFFSCDLAQVELSGRCGYVDRSLEWVIPAQYNICDDFSEGLAFVQKGNSSILIDTVEREIAKWDEAFVTGKFSDGLASVSKMTGDGERRLVAYVNTNGEFVIPFGEELIIEHPYDLLDENDEYSEGLIRRKFKGNYGFIDKELNVVIPVTYEWASRFSFGFAAARKNGNYGFIDHRGQVVIPFIYDEANHFIGIYASVKKDRHWFFIDSKGKTVPNKSYDRINQISHNHWAVHSRGQIEILVFSLDPIIRGNFSNVKSYSEGIVHFETLLEEGVADCFGNQLTVLKNSLTMSN
;
A
#
# COMPACT_ATOMS: atom_id res chain seq x y z
N MET A 1 -32.45 -4.51 -12.39
CA MET A 1 -31.04 -4.06 -12.51
C MET A 1 -30.56 -3.80 -11.10
N GLY A 2 -29.42 -4.37 -10.68
CA GLY A 2 -28.86 -4.07 -9.36
C GLY A 2 -28.42 -2.60 -9.29
N GLU A 3 -28.50 -1.98 -8.12
CA GLU A 3 -28.02 -0.62 -7.92
C GLU A 3 -26.53 -0.52 -8.29
N ILE A 4 -26.18 0.55 -9.00
CA ILE A 4 -24.83 0.85 -9.42
C ILE A 4 -24.27 1.90 -8.49
N VAL A 5 -23.16 1.56 -7.84
CA VAL A 5 -22.42 2.43 -6.93
C VAL A 5 -21.34 3.12 -7.74
N ARG A 6 -21.27 4.45 -7.63
CA ARG A 6 -20.24 5.27 -8.27
C ARG A 6 -19.12 5.55 -7.27
N GLY A 7 -17.89 5.27 -7.67
CA GLY A 7 -16.68 5.63 -6.96
C GLY A 7 -16.09 6.94 -7.48
N GLU A 8 -14.78 7.04 -7.41
CA GLU A 8 -14.03 8.19 -7.87
C GLU A 8 -14.16 8.40 -9.38
N THR A 9 -14.23 9.68 -9.77
CA THR A 9 -14.21 10.09 -11.18
C THR A 9 -12.88 10.73 -11.49
N ILE A 10 -12.13 10.11 -12.40
CA ILE A 10 -10.81 10.60 -12.85
C ILE A 10 -10.87 10.78 -14.36
N ASN A 11 -10.49 11.97 -14.83
CA ASN A 11 -10.52 12.33 -16.25
C ASN A 11 -11.88 12.09 -16.93
N GLY A 12 -12.99 12.24 -16.20
CA GLY A 12 -14.34 12.06 -16.71
C GLY A 12 -14.81 10.60 -16.81
N ILE A 13 -14.02 9.65 -16.32
CA ILE A 13 -14.41 8.24 -16.20
C ILE A 13 -14.64 7.95 -14.71
N THR A 14 -15.83 7.46 -14.38
CA THR A 14 -16.21 7.11 -13.01
C THR A 14 -16.07 5.62 -12.82
N THR A 15 -15.35 5.16 -11.79
CA THR A 15 -15.38 3.74 -11.41
C THR A 15 -16.78 3.41 -10.92
N ILE A 16 -17.35 2.29 -11.37
CA ILE A 16 -18.65 1.83 -10.88
C ILE A 16 -18.60 0.40 -10.39
N TYR A 17 -19.50 0.08 -9.48
CA TYR A 17 -19.63 -1.24 -8.89
C TYR A 17 -21.09 -1.66 -8.89
N LYS A 18 -21.35 -2.94 -9.11
CA LYS A 18 -22.69 -3.53 -8.95
C LYS A 18 -22.59 -4.92 -8.36
N ILE A 19 -23.68 -5.41 -7.79
CA ILE A 19 -23.78 -6.82 -7.43
C ILE A 19 -24.25 -7.61 -8.64
N ALA A 20 -23.48 -8.62 -9.06
CA ALA A 20 -23.93 -9.62 -10.02
C ALA A 20 -23.65 -11.01 -9.46
N ASN A 21 -24.66 -11.89 -9.44
CA ASN A 21 -24.57 -13.26 -8.91
C ASN A 21 -23.98 -13.34 -7.48
N GLY A 22 -24.34 -12.38 -6.62
CA GLY A 22 -23.88 -12.32 -5.23
C GLY A 22 -22.40 -11.89 -5.06
N LYS A 23 -21.74 -11.46 -6.14
CA LYS A 23 -20.39 -10.90 -6.10
C LYS A 23 -20.41 -9.44 -6.50
N LEU A 24 -19.52 -8.65 -5.88
CA LEU A 24 -19.23 -7.30 -6.33
C LEU A 24 -18.49 -7.37 -7.66
N VAL A 25 -19.03 -6.72 -8.69
CA VAL A 25 -18.42 -6.59 -10.00
C VAL A 25 -18.07 -5.13 -10.21
N ARG A 26 -16.82 -4.88 -10.58
CA ARG A 26 -16.28 -3.56 -10.90
C ARG A 26 -16.41 -3.31 -12.41
N GLY A 27 -16.67 -2.06 -12.76
CA GLY A 27 -16.76 -1.57 -14.13
C GLY A 27 -16.48 -0.07 -14.15
N ILE A 28 -16.83 0.59 -15.25
CA ILE A 28 -16.73 2.05 -15.39
C ILE A 28 -18.02 2.64 -15.97
N LEU A 29 -18.22 3.92 -15.68
CA LEU A 29 -19.11 4.82 -16.39
C LEU A 29 -18.22 5.76 -17.20
N ASP A 30 -18.28 5.63 -18.53
CA ASP A 30 -17.49 6.42 -19.47
C ASP A 30 -18.04 7.86 -19.59
N LYS A 31 -17.31 8.75 -20.26
CA LYS A 31 -17.62 10.19 -20.36
C LYS A 31 -18.97 10.49 -21.00
N ASP A 32 -19.43 9.60 -21.87
CA ASP A 32 -20.71 9.67 -22.56
C ASP A 32 -21.88 9.12 -21.72
N GLY A 33 -21.60 8.61 -20.52
CA GLY A 33 -22.56 7.96 -19.64
C GLY A 33 -22.75 6.47 -19.92
N THR A 34 -21.92 5.86 -20.78
CA THR A 34 -21.97 4.43 -21.06
C THR A 34 -21.37 3.62 -19.92
N GLU A 35 -22.13 2.65 -19.41
CA GLU A 35 -21.65 1.69 -18.43
C GLU A 35 -20.91 0.54 -19.12
N LYS A 36 -19.66 0.31 -18.76
CA LYS A 36 -18.86 -0.82 -19.26
C LYS A 36 -18.47 -1.72 -18.09
N PHE A 37 -18.82 -2.99 -18.21
CA PHE A 37 -18.39 -4.04 -17.28
C PHE A 37 -17.57 -5.06 -18.08
N PRO A 38 -16.27 -5.20 -17.79
CA PRO A 38 -15.42 -6.03 -18.61
C PRO A 38 -15.61 -7.51 -18.26
N GLN A 39 -15.36 -8.38 -19.24
CA GLN A 39 -15.31 -9.83 -19.04
C GLN A 39 -13.88 -10.29 -18.75
N PHE A 40 -13.29 -9.75 -17.68
CA PHE A 40 -12.02 -10.24 -17.14
C PHE A 40 -12.29 -11.19 -15.98
N ASP A 41 -11.39 -12.16 -15.77
CA ASP A 41 -11.41 -13.03 -14.59
C ASP A 41 -11.00 -12.24 -13.34
N PHE A 42 -10.14 -11.24 -13.52
CA PHE A 42 -9.70 -10.31 -12.48
C PHE A 42 -9.43 -8.91 -13.07
N LEU A 43 -9.72 -7.87 -12.29
CA LEU A 43 -9.40 -6.48 -12.59
C LEU A 43 -8.84 -5.81 -11.33
N GLY A 44 -7.55 -5.49 -11.36
CA GLY A 44 -6.83 -4.78 -10.30
C GLY A 44 -7.15 -3.28 -10.25
N PHE A 45 -6.55 -2.57 -9.30
CA PHE A 45 -6.72 -1.12 -9.16
C PHE A 45 -5.93 -0.36 -10.22
N PHE A 46 -6.35 0.87 -10.52
CA PHE A 46 -5.59 1.72 -11.42
C PHE A 46 -4.36 2.31 -10.72
N SER A 47 -3.19 2.12 -11.34
CA SER A 47 -1.93 2.76 -10.99
C SER A 47 -1.22 3.22 -12.26
N CYS A 48 -0.68 4.44 -12.27
CA CYS A 48 -0.14 5.06 -13.49
C CYS A 48 -1.14 5.02 -14.67
N ASP A 49 -2.43 5.21 -14.37
CA ASP A 49 -3.57 5.12 -15.30
C ASP A 49 -3.81 3.74 -15.97
N LEU A 50 -3.10 2.70 -15.54
CA LEU A 50 -3.28 1.32 -15.99
C LEU A 50 -3.73 0.42 -14.86
N ALA A 51 -4.53 -0.60 -15.18
CA ALA A 51 -4.88 -1.66 -14.24
C ALA A 51 -4.47 -3.01 -14.80
N GLN A 52 -3.89 -3.86 -13.95
CA GLN A 52 -3.68 -5.26 -14.29
C GLN A 52 -5.03 -5.95 -14.48
N VAL A 53 -5.13 -6.79 -15.49
CA VAL A 53 -6.27 -7.66 -15.73
C VAL A 53 -5.81 -9.09 -15.94
N GLU A 54 -6.65 -10.05 -15.58
CA GLU A 54 -6.47 -11.46 -15.91
C GLU A 54 -7.57 -11.92 -16.87
N LEU A 55 -7.17 -12.64 -17.91
CA LEU A 55 -8.06 -13.29 -18.85
C LEU A 55 -7.51 -14.66 -19.22
N SER A 56 -8.27 -15.72 -18.95
CA SER A 56 -7.91 -17.10 -19.28
C SER A 56 -6.53 -17.52 -18.72
N GLY A 57 -6.22 -17.12 -17.50
CA GLY A 57 -4.97 -17.46 -16.81
C GLY A 57 -3.74 -16.71 -17.30
N ARG A 58 -3.91 -15.63 -18.07
CA ARG A 58 -2.84 -14.72 -18.51
C ARG A 58 -3.17 -13.31 -18.06
N CYS A 59 -2.15 -12.54 -17.71
CA CYS A 59 -2.31 -11.16 -17.33
C CYS A 59 -1.81 -10.18 -18.39
N GLY A 60 -2.39 -8.99 -18.37
CA GLY A 60 -2.02 -7.81 -19.17
C GLY A 60 -2.55 -6.55 -18.50
N TYR A 61 -2.66 -5.46 -19.25
CA TYR A 61 -3.06 -4.15 -18.72
C TYR A 61 -4.07 -3.44 -19.60
N VAL A 62 -5.02 -2.78 -18.94
CA VAL A 62 -6.04 -1.92 -19.56
C VAL A 62 -5.94 -0.49 -19.04
N ASP A 63 -6.40 0.45 -19.84
CA ASP A 63 -6.58 1.84 -19.41
C ASP A 63 -7.87 2.02 -18.61
N ARG A 64 -8.12 3.27 -18.16
CA ARG A 64 -9.34 3.63 -17.43
C ARG A 64 -10.62 3.43 -18.22
N SER A 65 -10.56 3.41 -19.56
CA SER A 65 -11.70 3.10 -20.43
C SER A 65 -11.95 1.59 -20.56
N LEU A 66 -11.15 0.76 -19.87
CA LEU A 66 -11.10 -0.70 -19.94
C LEU A 66 -10.69 -1.24 -21.31
N GLU A 67 -10.00 -0.41 -22.09
CA GLU A 67 -9.42 -0.82 -23.37
C GLU A 67 -8.01 -1.38 -23.15
N TRP A 68 -7.65 -2.39 -23.94
CA TRP A 68 -6.33 -3.00 -23.84
C TRP A 68 -5.23 -2.00 -24.22
N VAL A 69 -4.30 -1.79 -23.29
CA VAL A 69 -3.01 -1.14 -23.59
C VAL A 69 -1.95 -2.21 -23.82
N ILE A 70 -1.97 -3.27 -23.01
CA ILE A 70 -1.06 -4.41 -23.11
C ILE A 70 -1.90 -5.69 -23.05
N PRO A 71 -2.10 -6.41 -24.18
CA PRO A 71 -2.92 -7.62 -24.20
C PRO A 71 -2.43 -8.69 -23.22
N ALA A 72 -3.37 -9.49 -22.69
CA ALA A 72 -3.05 -10.60 -21.80
C ALA A 72 -2.12 -11.62 -22.45
N GLN A 73 -0.87 -11.67 -21.96
CA GLN A 73 0.18 -12.54 -22.51
C GLN A 73 1.20 -13.01 -21.47
N TYR A 74 1.21 -12.39 -20.29
CA TYR A 74 2.17 -12.68 -19.22
C TYR A 74 1.62 -13.72 -18.26
N ASN A 75 2.54 -14.42 -17.59
CA ASN A 75 2.23 -15.37 -16.52
C ASN A 75 1.89 -14.65 -15.22
N ILE A 76 2.62 -13.58 -14.91
CA ILE A 76 2.46 -12.73 -13.72
C ILE A 76 2.69 -11.29 -14.13
N CYS A 77 1.94 -10.37 -13.53
CA CYS A 77 2.04 -8.93 -13.74
C CYS A 77 1.95 -8.28 -12.36
N ASP A 78 2.81 -7.30 -12.10
CA ASP A 78 2.69 -6.42 -10.95
C ASP A 78 1.96 -5.12 -11.34
N ASP A 79 1.45 -4.40 -10.34
CA ASP A 79 0.93 -3.04 -10.58
C ASP A 79 2.05 -2.11 -11.05
N PHE A 80 1.72 -1.20 -11.96
CA PHE A 80 2.63 -0.11 -12.32
C PHE A 80 2.95 0.77 -11.11
N SER A 81 4.20 1.20 -11.01
CA SER A 81 4.70 2.16 -10.02
C SER A 81 5.81 2.98 -10.68
N GLU A 82 5.77 4.30 -10.53
CA GLU A 82 6.71 5.21 -11.21
C GLU A 82 6.79 5.01 -12.74
N GLY A 83 5.68 4.58 -13.36
CA GLY A 83 5.61 4.31 -14.81
C GLY A 83 6.21 2.98 -15.26
N LEU A 84 6.61 2.11 -14.31
CA LEU A 84 7.22 0.82 -14.59
C LEU A 84 6.49 -0.33 -13.88
N ALA A 85 6.55 -1.53 -14.46
CA ALA A 85 6.04 -2.75 -13.84
C ALA A 85 6.93 -3.94 -14.16
N PHE A 86 7.02 -4.90 -13.23
CA PHE A 86 7.55 -6.21 -13.54
C PHE A 86 6.46 -7.11 -14.08
N VAL A 87 6.80 -7.86 -15.11
CA VAL A 87 5.97 -8.93 -15.68
C VAL A 87 6.81 -10.18 -15.84
N GLN A 88 6.18 -11.35 -15.75
CA GLN A 88 6.83 -12.63 -15.95
C GLN A 88 6.34 -13.29 -17.23
N LYS A 89 7.27 -13.74 -18.08
CA LYS A 89 6.97 -14.53 -19.28
C LYS A 89 7.82 -15.79 -19.28
N GLY A 90 7.19 -16.94 -19.01
CA GLY A 90 7.91 -18.17 -18.76
C GLY A 90 8.75 -18.06 -17.49
N ASN A 91 10.06 -18.30 -17.59
CA ASN A 91 11.00 -18.16 -16.48
C ASN A 91 11.72 -16.80 -16.44
N SER A 92 11.36 -15.86 -17.32
CA SER A 92 12.01 -14.56 -17.37
C SER A 92 11.17 -13.51 -16.63
N SER A 93 11.80 -12.78 -15.73
CA SER A 93 11.29 -11.49 -15.25
C SER A 93 11.67 -10.39 -16.24
N ILE A 94 10.72 -9.51 -16.57
CA ILE A 94 10.87 -8.43 -17.54
C ILE A 94 10.36 -7.15 -16.89
N LEU A 95 11.16 -6.09 -16.96
CA LEU A 95 10.78 -4.75 -16.56
C LEU A 95 10.25 -4.02 -17.80
N ILE A 96 9.01 -3.53 -17.73
CA ILE A 96 8.35 -2.83 -18.83
C ILE A 96 7.88 -1.44 -18.40
N ASP A 97 7.75 -0.53 -19.37
CA ASP A 97 7.02 0.73 -19.18
C ASP A 97 5.53 0.61 -19.56
N THR A 98 4.80 1.72 -19.41
CA THR A 98 3.34 1.78 -19.62
C THR A 98 2.89 1.50 -21.06
N VAL A 99 3.81 1.42 -22.02
CA VAL A 99 3.51 1.10 -23.43
C VAL A 99 4.15 -0.21 -23.87
N GLU A 100 4.51 -1.08 -22.91
CA GLU A 100 5.13 -2.39 -23.12
C GLU A 100 6.54 -2.34 -23.73
N ARG A 101 7.26 -1.22 -23.61
CA ARG A 101 8.67 -1.22 -23.98
C ARG A 101 9.46 -1.97 -22.92
N GLU A 102 10.20 -2.99 -23.35
CA GLU A 102 11.16 -3.70 -22.51
C GLU A 102 12.28 -2.74 -22.10
N ILE A 103 12.40 -2.50 -20.79
CA ILE A 103 13.47 -1.72 -20.19
C ILE A 103 14.64 -2.63 -19.84
N ALA A 104 14.33 -3.80 -19.24
CA ALA A 104 15.31 -4.83 -18.92
C ALA A 104 14.65 -6.20 -18.85
N LYS A 105 15.45 -7.25 -19.04
CA LYS A 105 15.03 -8.63 -18.96
C LYS A 105 16.10 -9.48 -18.30
N TRP A 106 15.65 -10.39 -17.45
CA TRP A 106 16.48 -11.40 -16.80
C TRP A 106 15.91 -12.77 -17.10
N ASP A 107 16.76 -13.72 -17.48
CA ASP A 107 16.36 -15.11 -17.75
C ASP A 107 16.20 -15.95 -16.46
N GLU A 108 15.65 -15.30 -15.44
CA GLU A 108 15.35 -15.85 -14.12
C GLU A 108 14.08 -15.17 -13.59
N ALA A 109 13.29 -15.91 -12.80
CA ALA A 109 12.09 -15.41 -12.17
C ALA A 109 12.44 -14.83 -10.80
N PHE A 110 12.16 -13.54 -10.63
CA PHE A 110 12.31 -12.85 -9.35
C PHE A 110 10.96 -12.67 -8.67
N VAL A 111 10.98 -12.66 -7.35
CA VAL A 111 9.92 -12.01 -6.58
C VAL A 111 10.26 -10.53 -6.47
N THR A 112 9.34 -9.70 -6.89
CA THR A 112 9.53 -8.28 -7.16
C THR A 112 8.76 -7.41 -6.18
N GLY A 113 9.34 -6.26 -5.84
CA GLY A 113 8.68 -5.17 -5.14
C GLY A 113 8.28 -4.06 -6.12
N LYS A 114 7.51 -3.09 -5.62
CA LYS A 114 7.14 -1.89 -6.38
C LYS A 114 8.31 -0.89 -6.42
N PHE A 115 8.35 -0.06 -7.45
CA PHE A 115 9.24 1.09 -7.48
C PHE A 115 8.84 2.10 -6.41
N SER A 116 9.82 2.56 -5.66
CA SER A 116 9.73 3.67 -4.71
C SER A 116 11.05 4.41 -4.72
N ASP A 117 10.99 5.72 -4.96
CA ASP A 117 12.14 6.61 -5.06
C ASP A 117 13.19 6.11 -6.07
N GLY A 118 12.71 5.62 -7.21
CA GLY A 118 13.53 5.17 -8.34
C GLY A 118 14.19 3.80 -8.19
N LEU A 119 13.91 3.06 -7.10
CA LEU A 119 14.40 1.70 -6.90
C LEU A 119 13.26 0.71 -6.67
N ALA A 120 13.46 -0.53 -7.09
CA ALA A 120 12.60 -1.66 -6.74
C ALA A 120 13.43 -2.84 -6.24
N SER A 121 12.94 -3.52 -5.22
CA SER A 121 13.56 -4.75 -4.74
C SER A 121 13.28 -5.91 -5.70
N VAL A 122 14.29 -6.73 -5.97
CA VAL A 122 14.15 -8.02 -6.63
C VAL A 122 14.77 -9.09 -5.76
N SER A 123 14.18 -10.27 -5.73
CA SER A 123 14.65 -11.32 -4.83
C SER A 123 14.52 -12.72 -5.43
N LYS A 124 15.43 -13.59 -5.03
CA LYS A 124 15.48 -15.00 -5.45
C LYS A 124 15.94 -15.91 -4.32
N MET A 125 15.62 -17.19 -4.43
CA MET A 125 16.16 -18.20 -3.51
C MET A 125 17.58 -18.59 -3.91
N THR A 126 18.40 -18.92 -2.92
CA THR A 126 19.68 -19.60 -3.14
C THR A 126 19.45 -20.98 -3.76
N GLY A 127 20.48 -21.56 -4.41
CA GLY A 127 20.35 -22.84 -5.11
C GLY A 127 19.97 -24.02 -4.19
N ASP A 128 20.28 -23.92 -2.89
CA ASP A 128 19.87 -24.87 -1.85
C ASP A 128 18.46 -24.62 -1.28
N GLY A 129 17.84 -23.48 -1.63
CA GLY A 129 16.53 -23.07 -1.14
C GLY A 129 16.51 -22.62 0.33
N GLU A 130 17.67 -22.43 0.97
CA GLU A 130 17.72 -22.08 2.40
C GLU A 130 17.54 -20.58 2.65
N ARG A 131 17.92 -19.73 1.70
CA ARG A 131 17.96 -18.27 1.88
C ARG A 131 17.37 -17.55 0.70
N ARG A 132 16.83 -16.37 0.98
CA ARG A 132 16.39 -15.43 -0.03
C ARG A 132 17.41 -14.31 -0.17
N LEU A 133 17.95 -14.16 -1.36
CA LEU A 133 18.84 -13.05 -1.72
C LEU A 133 17.97 -11.90 -2.23
N VAL A 134 18.31 -10.68 -1.79
CA VAL A 134 17.63 -9.45 -2.20
C VAL A 134 18.63 -8.54 -2.90
N ALA A 135 18.19 -7.90 -3.98
CA ALA A 135 18.88 -6.86 -4.73
C ALA A 135 17.93 -5.68 -4.95
N TYR A 136 18.47 -4.54 -5.35
CA TYR A 136 17.71 -3.37 -5.78
C TYR A 136 18.13 -2.93 -7.18
N VAL A 137 17.14 -2.77 -8.06
CA VAL A 137 17.33 -2.27 -9.42
C VAL A 137 16.78 -0.87 -9.56
N ASN A 138 17.41 -0.04 -10.39
CA ASN A 138 16.89 1.27 -10.75
C ASN A 138 15.86 1.20 -11.88
N THR A 139 15.32 2.37 -12.26
CA THR A 139 14.33 2.53 -13.33
C THR A 139 14.86 2.18 -14.74
N ASN A 140 16.16 2.01 -14.92
CA ASN A 140 16.77 1.50 -16.16
C ASN A 140 16.98 -0.03 -16.12
N GLY A 141 16.60 -0.70 -15.02
CA GLY A 141 16.85 -2.13 -14.80
C GLY A 141 18.31 -2.46 -14.47
N GLU A 142 19.10 -1.49 -14.04
CA GLU A 142 20.47 -1.72 -13.59
C GLU A 142 20.47 -2.05 -12.10
N PHE A 143 21.23 -3.05 -11.68
CA PHE A 143 21.43 -3.36 -10.26
C PHE A 143 22.23 -2.24 -9.60
N VAL A 144 21.58 -1.44 -8.75
CA VAL A 144 22.23 -0.44 -7.92
C VAL A 144 22.78 -1.10 -6.66
N ILE A 145 22.04 -2.06 -6.12
CA ILE A 145 22.50 -2.93 -5.05
C ILE A 145 22.40 -4.36 -5.59
N PRO A 146 23.52 -4.99 -5.97
CA PRO A 146 23.49 -6.33 -6.51
C PRO A 146 23.10 -7.34 -5.44
N PHE A 147 22.76 -8.56 -5.85
CA PHE A 147 22.65 -9.67 -4.91
C PHE A 147 23.99 -9.79 -4.18
N GLY A 148 23.96 -9.84 -2.85
CA GLY A 148 25.17 -10.07 -2.08
C GLY A 148 25.85 -11.37 -2.53
N GLU A 149 27.13 -11.30 -2.89
CA GLU A 149 27.89 -12.48 -3.30
C GLU A 149 27.91 -13.50 -2.15
N GLU A 150 28.00 -14.79 -2.50
CA GLU A 150 28.06 -15.93 -1.56
C GLU A 150 29.33 -15.94 -0.67
N LEU A 151 30.12 -14.86 -0.63
CA LEU A 151 31.45 -14.81 -0.04
C LEU A 151 31.51 -13.96 1.25
N ILE A 152 31.85 -14.67 2.34
CA ILE A 152 32.57 -14.22 3.54
C ILE A 152 32.05 -12.89 4.12
N ILE A 153 31.08 -13.04 5.03
CA ILE A 153 30.60 -11.99 5.93
C ILE A 153 31.77 -11.53 6.83
N GLU A 154 32.50 -10.50 6.42
CA GLU A 154 33.35 -9.75 7.36
C GLU A 154 32.51 -8.77 8.17
N HIS A 155 31.40 -8.26 7.60
CA HIS A 155 30.59 -7.24 8.25
C HIS A 155 29.09 -7.63 8.30
N PRO A 156 28.41 -7.44 9.45
CA PRO A 156 27.01 -7.87 9.66
C PRO A 156 25.94 -7.19 8.77
N TYR A 157 26.33 -6.26 7.89
CA TYR A 157 25.43 -5.46 7.07
C TYR A 157 25.51 -5.76 5.57
N ASP A 158 26.33 -6.74 5.15
CA ASP A 158 26.67 -6.94 3.73
C ASP A 158 25.61 -7.72 2.93
N LEU A 159 24.59 -8.30 3.57
CA LEU A 159 23.55 -9.09 2.91
C LEU A 159 22.14 -8.59 3.24
N LEU A 160 21.43 -8.02 2.28
CA LEU A 160 20.02 -7.63 2.46
C LEU A 160 19.12 -8.85 2.72
N ASP A 161 18.08 -8.66 3.53
CA ASP A 161 17.04 -9.67 3.79
C ASP A 161 15.66 -9.20 3.32
N GLU A 162 14.69 -10.12 3.26
CA GLU A 162 13.35 -9.83 2.71
C GLU A 162 12.51 -8.80 3.48
N ASN A 163 12.92 -8.43 4.69
CA ASN A 163 12.29 -7.38 5.50
C ASN A 163 12.92 -6.00 5.28
N ASP A 164 14.01 -5.94 4.51
CA ASP A 164 14.70 -4.70 4.20
C ASP A 164 13.93 -3.92 3.14
N GLU A 165 13.68 -2.65 3.41
CA GLU A 165 12.80 -1.80 2.60
C GLU A 165 13.50 -0.48 2.31
N TYR A 166 13.65 -0.15 1.02
CA TYR A 166 14.16 1.14 0.58
C TYR A 166 13.05 2.19 0.58
N SER A 167 13.32 3.33 1.21
CA SER A 167 12.41 4.47 1.28
C SER A 167 13.21 5.75 1.54
N GLU A 168 12.95 6.79 0.77
CA GLU A 168 13.52 8.14 0.95
C GLU A 168 15.06 8.15 1.01
N GLY A 169 15.70 7.29 0.20
CA GLY A 169 17.16 7.24 0.10
C GLY A 169 17.86 6.31 1.10
N LEU A 170 17.13 5.66 2.00
CA LEU A 170 17.69 4.73 2.99
C LEU A 170 17.01 3.37 2.95
N ILE A 171 17.75 2.33 3.31
CA ILE A 171 17.25 0.96 3.48
C ILE A 171 17.07 0.72 4.96
N ARG A 172 15.84 0.44 5.39
CA ARG A 172 15.60 -0.03 6.76
C ARG A 172 16.19 -1.43 6.89
N ARG A 173 17.13 -1.60 7.81
CA ARG A 173 17.87 -2.83 8.02
C ARG A 173 17.55 -3.48 9.35
N LYS A 174 17.15 -4.75 9.36
CA LYS A 174 17.00 -5.54 10.59
C LYS A 174 18.26 -6.39 10.82
N PHE A 175 18.85 -6.29 12.01
CA PHE A 175 20.00 -7.12 12.38
C PHE A 175 19.95 -7.52 13.86
N LYS A 176 20.09 -8.83 14.13
CA LYS A 176 20.01 -9.43 15.48
C LYS A 176 18.79 -8.94 16.30
N GLY A 177 17.66 -8.76 15.64
CA GLY A 177 16.39 -8.37 16.25
C GLY A 177 16.17 -6.86 16.41
N ASN A 178 17.18 -6.03 16.13
CA ASN A 178 17.07 -4.57 16.16
C ASN A 178 17.08 -3.98 14.75
N TYR A 179 16.74 -2.70 14.63
CA TYR A 179 16.65 -1.97 13.38
C TYR A 179 17.60 -0.78 13.34
N GLY A 180 18.12 -0.51 12.16
CA GLY A 180 18.91 0.66 11.77
C GLY A 180 18.67 0.99 10.30
N PHE A 181 19.48 1.86 9.73
CA PHE A 181 19.33 2.30 8.35
C PHE A 181 20.69 2.41 7.65
N ILE A 182 20.77 1.91 6.43
CA ILE A 182 21.96 1.97 5.58
C ILE A 182 21.64 2.75 4.31
N ASP A 183 22.66 3.33 3.67
CA ASP A 183 22.53 3.92 2.34
C ASP A 183 22.65 2.83 1.23
N LYS A 184 22.54 3.26 -0.03
CA LYS A 184 22.65 2.36 -1.20
C LYS A 184 24.06 1.82 -1.41
N GLU A 185 25.08 2.47 -0.83
CA GLU A 185 26.46 2.00 -0.77
C GLU A 185 26.70 1.03 0.41
N LEU A 186 25.64 0.63 1.12
CA LEU A 186 25.65 -0.26 2.29
C LEU A 186 26.37 0.32 3.52
N ASN A 187 26.62 1.64 3.56
CA ASN A 187 27.16 2.28 4.74
C ASN A 187 26.07 2.45 5.80
N VAL A 188 26.42 2.24 7.07
CA VAL A 188 25.53 2.52 8.19
C VAL A 188 25.33 4.02 8.37
N VAL A 189 24.12 4.49 8.08
CA VAL A 189 23.70 5.89 8.33
C VAL A 189 23.14 6.02 9.73
N ILE A 190 22.29 5.07 10.15
CA ILE A 190 21.70 5.01 11.48
C ILE A 190 22.02 3.64 12.08
N PRO A 191 22.80 3.57 13.17
CA PRO A 191 23.19 2.31 13.79
C PRO A 191 22.01 1.44 14.22
N VAL A 192 22.16 0.12 14.10
CA VAL A 192 21.15 -0.86 14.50
C VAL A 192 20.98 -0.86 16.03
N THR A 193 20.06 -0.04 16.52
CA THR A 193 19.89 0.26 17.96
C THR A 193 18.44 0.35 18.40
N TYR A 194 17.49 0.36 17.46
CA TYR A 194 16.06 0.43 17.76
C TYR A 194 15.46 -0.97 17.85
N GLU A 195 14.56 -1.19 18.81
CA GLU A 195 13.85 -2.47 18.96
C GLU A 195 12.89 -2.73 17.79
N TRP A 196 12.43 -1.65 17.16
CA TRP A 196 11.59 -1.65 15.97
C TRP A 196 11.74 -0.32 15.22
N ALA A 197 11.63 -0.31 13.90
CA ALA A 197 11.49 0.91 13.11
C ALA A 197 10.56 0.73 11.91
N SER A 198 9.82 1.78 11.53
CA SER A 198 9.12 1.85 10.25
C SER A 198 10.10 2.19 9.13
N ARG A 199 9.65 2.06 7.87
CA ARG A 199 10.27 2.76 6.74
C ARG A 199 10.25 4.27 6.95
N PHE A 200 11.08 5.01 6.23
CA PHE A 200 10.98 6.46 6.15
C PHE A 200 9.75 6.85 5.32
N SER A 201 9.04 7.87 5.78
CA SER A 201 7.95 8.48 5.04
C SER A 201 7.78 9.94 5.49
N PHE A 202 7.69 10.84 4.53
CA PHE A 202 7.62 12.28 4.68
C PHE A 202 8.72 12.88 5.58
N GLY A 203 9.94 12.32 5.51
CA GLY A 203 11.09 12.79 6.29
C GLY A 203 11.31 12.10 7.63
N PHE A 204 10.43 11.17 8.01
CA PHE A 204 10.40 10.60 9.35
C PHE A 204 10.26 9.08 9.35
N ALA A 205 10.88 8.42 10.32
CA ALA A 205 10.60 7.03 10.65
C ALA A 205 10.11 6.95 12.10
N ALA A 206 9.01 6.22 12.33
CA ALA A 206 8.62 5.82 13.67
C ALA A 206 9.63 4.77 14.17
N ALA A 207 10.12 4.92 15.38
CA ALA A 207 11.07 3.99 15.98
C ALA A 207 10.68 3.67 17.42
N ARG A 208 11.05 2.48 17.89
CA ARG A 208 10.85 2.04 19.28
C ARG A 208 12.19 1.92 20.00
N LYS A 209 12.29 2.56 21.17
CA LYS A 209 13.47 2.52 22.03
C LYS A 209 13.04 2.50 23.49
N ASN A 210 13.57 1.56 24.27
CA ASN A 210 13.21 1.34 25.67
C ASN A 210 11.69 1.15 25.85
N GLY A 211 11.07 0.39 24.95
CA GLY A 211 9.64 0.11 24.96
C GLY A 211 8.70 1.23 24.47
N ASN A 212 9.18 2.46 24.30
CA ASN A 212 8.36 3.58 23.83
C ASN A 212 8.65 3.96 22.38
N TYR A 213 7.64 4.52 21.71
CA TYR A 213 7.71 5.01 20.34
C TYR A 213 7.97 6.51 20.27
N GLY A 214 8.75 6.91 19.27
CA GLY A 214 9.06 8.28 18.89
C GLY A 214 9.38 8.33 17.39
N PHE A 215 9.88 9.48 16.90
CA PHE A 215 10.22 9.65 15.49
C PHE A 215 11.62 10.20 15.30
N ILE A 216 12.30 9.67 14.29
CA ILE A 216 13.65 10.06 13.90
C ILE A 216 13.67 10.60 12.47
N ASP A 217 14.61 11.50 12.18
CA ASP A 217 14.92 11.96 10.83
C ASP A 217 15.91 11.02 10.11
N HIS A 218 16.22 11.31 8.84
CA HIS A 218 17.18 10.57 8.01
C HIS A 218 18.62 10.51 8.57
N ARG A 219 18.94 11.32 9.59
CA ARG A 219 20.24 11.32 10.27
C ARG A 219 20.18 10.57 11.61
N GLY A 220 19.03 9.97 11.94
CA GLY A 220 18.79 9.30 13.22
C GLY A 220 18.56 10.28 14.38
N GLN A 221 18.39 11.57 14.11
CA GLN A 221 18.09 12.55 15.16
C GLN A 221 16.64 12.37 15.61
N VAL A 222 16.43 12.37 16.92
CA VAL A 222 15.08 12.29 17.51
C VAL A 222 14.36 13.62 17.29
N VAL A 223 13.35 13.62 16.43
CA VAL A 223 12.50 14.80 16.16
C VAL A 223 11.31 14.82 17.11
N ILE A 224 10.73 13.64 17.38
CA ILE A 224 9.63 13.47 18.34
C ILE A 224 10.08 12.46 19.40
N PRO A 225 10.06 12.82 20.70
CA PRO A 225 10.57 11.97 21.78
C PRO A 225 9.93 10.58 21.88
N PHE A 226 10.67 9.61 22.41
CA PHE A 226 10.19 8.25 22.70
C PHE A 226 9.28 8.23 23.94
N ILE A 227 8.04 8.69 23.79
CA ILE A 227 7.08 8.88 24.90
C ILE A 227 5.69 8.26 24.62
N TYR A 228 5.52 7.60 23.48
CA TYR A 228 4.24 7.01 23.06
C TYR A 228 4.26 5.50 23.26
N ASP A 229 3.09 4.93 23.57
CA ASP A 229 2.90 3.49 23.75
C ASP A 229 2.99 2.77 22.39
N GLU A 230 2.44 3.39 21.34
CA GLU A 230 2.45 2.91 19.95
C GLU A 230 2.49 4.10 18.97
N ALA A 231 3.03 3.90 17.77
CA ALA A 231 3.05 4.91 16.71
C ALA A 231 2.98 4.26 15.30
N ASN A 232 2.16 4.85 14.42
CA ASN A 232 2.19 4.57 12.99
C ASN A 232 3.14 5.54 12.28
N HIS A 233 3.57 5.20 11.06
CA HIS A 233 4.41 6.08 10.24
C HIS A 233 3.66 7.35 9.80
N PHE A 234 4.42 8.37 9.39
CA PHE A 234 3.84 9.59 8.84
C PHE A 234 3.18 9.33 7.48
N ILE A 235 2.06 10.00 7.26
CA ILE A 235 1.33 10.06 6.00
C ILE A 235 1.02 11.54 5.77
N GLY A 236 1.67 12.12 4.77
CA GLY A 236 1.74 13.57 4.62
C GLY A 236 2.34 14.23 5.85
N ILE A 237 1.55 15.09 6.46
CA ILE A 237 1.99 15.91 7.60
C ILE A 237 1.56 15.34 8.96
N TYR A 238 0.89 14.18 8.98
CA TYR A 238 0.33 13.60 10.20
C TYR A 238 0.81 12.18 10.46
N ALA A 239 0.91 11.83 11.74
CA ALA A 239 1.06 10.45 12.20
C ALA A 239 0.05 10.18 13.32
N SER A 240 -0.49 8.97 13.40
CA SER A 240 -1.31 8.56 14.54
C SER A 240 -0.44 7.88 15.59
N VAL A 241 -0.57 8.32 16.84
CA VAL A 241 0.16 7.79 18.00
C VAL A 241 -0.80 7.44 19.12
N LYS A 242 -0.37 6.55 20.01
CA LYS A 242 -1.12 6.12 21.18
C LYS A 242 -0.38 6.52 22.45
N LYS A 243 -1.12 7.08 23.42
CA LYS A 243 -0.63 7.34 24.77
C LYS A 243 -1.76 7.19 25.77
N ASP A 244 -1.49 6.58 26.91
CA ASP A 244 -2.45 6.42 28.00
C ASP A 244 -3.76 5.78 27.50
N ARG A 245 -3.62 4.72 26.67
CA ARG A 245 -4.71 3.95 26.02
C ARG A 245 -5.54 4.68 24.95
N HIS A 246 -5.24 5.93 24.63
CA HIS A 246 -5.98 6.69 23.61
C HIS A 246 -5.10 6.99 22.40
N TRP A 247 -5.70 6.93 21.22
CA TRP A 247 -5.08 7.30 19.96
C TRP A 247 -5.35 8.76 19.62
N PHE A 248 -4.40 9.43 18.97
CA PHE A 248 -4.59 10.77 18.41
C PHE A 248 -3.57 11.01 17.30
N PHE A 249 -3.84 12.01 16.47
CA PHE A 249 -2.92 12.43 15.41
C PHE A 249 -1.97 13.51 15.93
N ILE A 250 -0.74 13.49 15.44
CA ILE A 250 0.27 14.52 15.68
C ILE A 250 0.81 15.06 14.36
N ASP A 251 1.23 16.32 14.36
CA ASP A 251 1.99 16.92 13.28
C ASP A 251 3.50 16.56 13.35
N SER A 252 4.28 17.03 12.38
CA SER A 252 5.74 16.81 12.31
C SER A 252 6.54 17.42 13.47
N LYS A 253 5.91 18.25 14.33
CA LYS A 253 6.50 18.81 15.55
C LYS A 253 6.02 18.07 16.80
N GLY A 254 5.24 17.00 16.65
CA GLY A 254 4.67 16.22 17.75
C GLY A 254 3.46 16.88 18.41
N LYS A 255 2.90 17.95 17.83
CA LYS A 255 1.71 18.61 18.37
C LYS A 255 0.47 17.84 17.95
N THR A 256 -0.43 17.57 18.89
CA THR A 256 -1.71 16.91 18.61
C THR A 256 -2.59 17.74 17.68
N VAL A 257 -3.02 17.17 16.54
CA VAL A 257 -3.84 17.83 15.52
C VAL A 257 -4.78 16.81 14.85
N PRO A 258 -6.12 16.98 14.92
CA PRO A 258 -6.82 17.94 15.76
C PRO A 258 -6.62 17.60 17.25
N ASN A 259 -6.90 18.55 18.15
CA ASN A 259 -6.87 18.30 19.60
C ASN A 259 -8.05 17.40 20.04
N LYS A 260 -8.07 16.16 19.55
CA LYS A 260 -9.09 15.13 19.75
C LYS A 260 -8.38 13.79 19.89
N SER A 261 -8.88 12.95 20.79
CA SER A 261 -8.45 11.58 20.97
C SER A 261 -9.55 10.60 20.57
N TYR A 262 -9.13 9.38 20.30
CA TYR A 262 -9.94 8.30 19.75
C TYR A 262 -9.64 7.01 20.51
N ASP A 263 -10.63 6.12 20.58
CA ASP A 263 -10.48 4.79 21.15
C ASP A 263 -9.62 3.91 20.22
N ARG A 264 -9.71 4.15 18.91
CA ARG A 264 -8.94 3.44 17.87
C ARG A 264 -8.82 4.30 16.60
N ILE A 265 -7.69 4.19 15.91
CA ILE A 265 -7.46 4.72 14.56
C ILE A 265 -7.00 3.57 13.67
N ASN A 266 -7.67 3.34 12.54
CA ASN A 266 -7.26 2.39 11.51
C ASN A 266 -7.04 3.17 10.21
N GLN A 267 -5.86 3.04 9.60
CA GLN A 267 -5.66 3.51 8.23
C GLN A 267 -6.41 2.57 7.27
N ILE A 268 -7.25 3.13 6.41
CA ILE A 268 -8.05 2.36 5.45
C ILE A 268 -7.62 2.61 4.00
N SER A 269 -6.88 3.69 3.73
CA SER A 269 -6.16 3.92 2.48
C SER A 269 -5.03 4.93 2.67
N HIS A 270 -4.31 5.29 1.59
CA HIS A 270 -3.18 6.22 1.66
C HIS A 270 -3.52 7.53 2.37
N ASN A 271 -4.75 8.05 2.22
CA ASN A 271 -5.16 9.36 2.77
C ASN A 271 -6.43 9.31 3.62
N HIS A 272 -6.85 8.13 4.09
CA HIS A 272 -8.11 7.97 4.82
C HIS A 272 -7.92 7.11 6.07
N TRP A 273 -8.62 7.50 7.14
CA TRP A 273 -8.61 6.79 8.42
C TRP A 273 -10.03 6.57 8.92
N ALA A 274 -10.33 5.33 9.36
CA ALA A 274 -11.49 5.05 10.18
C ALA A 274 -11.10 5.26 11.65
N VAL A 275 -11.81 6.16 12.34
CA VAL A 275 -11.53 6.50 13.74
C VAL A 275 -12.74 6.18 14.61
N HIS A 276 -12.50 5.53 15.73
CA HIS A 276 -13.54 5.15 16.69
C HIS A 276 -13.50 6.12 17.87
N SER A 277 -14.64 6.70 18.22
CA SER A 277 -14.76 7.58 19.38
C SER A 277 -16.17 7.48 19.96
N ARG A 278 -16.28 7.17 21.26
CA ARG A 278 -17.57 7.15 21.99
C ARG A 278 -18.62 6.22 21.35
N GLY A 279 -18.17 5.09 20.80
CA GLY A 279 -19.04 4.11 20.15
C GLY A 279 -19.51 4.49 18.74
N GLN A 280 -18.95 5.54 18.14
CA GLN A 280 -19.19 5.92 16.74
C GLN A 280 -17.92 5.78 15.91
N ILE A 281 -18.09 5.54 14.60
CA ILE A 281 -16.99 5.51 13.63
C ILE A 281 -17.12 6.74 12.73
N GLU A 282 -16.04 7.51 12.63
CA GLU A 282 -15.89 8.61 11.67
C GLU A 282 -14.84 8.20 10.63
N ILE A 283 -15.01 8.62 9.37
CA ILE A 283 -13.95 8.49 8.36
C ILE A 283 -13.35 9.86 8.12
N LEU A 284 -12.07 9.98 8.44
CA LEU A 284 -11.27 11.18 8.24
C LEU A 284 -10.52 11.10 6.91
N VAL A 285 -10.40 12.24 6.25
CA VAL A 285 -9.51 12.41 5.08
C VAL A 285 -8.18 13.03 5.46
N PHE A 286 -7.33 13.29 4.47
CA PHE A 286 -6.02 13.93 4.61
C PHE A 286 -6.03 15.22 5.46
N SER A 287 -7.07 16.06 5.36
CA SER A 287 -7.20 17.27 6.18
C SER A 287 -7.57 17.00 7.65
N LEU A 288 -7.83 15.73 7.98
CA LEU A 288 -8.41 15.25 9.23
C LEU A 288 -9.85 15.75 9.48
N ASP A 289 -10.51 16.23 8.42
CA ASP A 289 -11.93 16.53 8.46
C ASP A 289 -12.75 15.24 8.31
N PRO A 290 -13.80 15.04 9.13
CA PRO A 290 -14.68 13.90 9.00
C PRO A 290 -15.60 14.10 7.77
N ILE A 291 -15.55 13.18 6.81
CA ILE A 291 -16.44 13.22 5.65
C ILE A 291 -17.66 12.30 5.82
N ILE A 292 -17.52 11.21 6.59
CA ILE A 292 -18.61 10.27 6.86
C ILE A 292 -18.88 10.21 8.35
N ARG A 293 -20.14 10.46 8.74
CA ARG A 293 -20.65 10.25 10.11
C ARG A 293 -21.71 9.16 10.05
N GLY A 294 -21.40 7.97 10.56
CA GLY A 294 -22.34 6.85 10.59
C GLY A 294 -22.09 5.89 11.75
N ASN A 295 -23.13 5.18 12.18
CA ASN A 295 -23.01 4.12 13.18
C ASN A 295 -22.52 2.83 12.51
N PHE A 296 -21.25 2.80 12.11
CA PHE A 296 -20.63 1.61 11.55
C PHE A 296 -20.12 0.68 12.67
N SER A 297 -20.25 -0.62 12.49
CA SER A 297 -19.62 -1.63 13.36
C SER A 297 -18.22 -2.00 12.88
N ASN A 298 -17.96 -1.91 11.57
CA ASN A 298 -16.65 -2.19 10.97
C ASN A 298 -16.46 -1.49 9.60
N VAL A 299 -15.20 -1.23 9.21
CA VAL A 299 -14.83 -0.77 7.86
C VAL A 299 -13.86 -1.79 7.28
N LYS A 300 -14.25 -2.45 6.18
CA LYS A 300 -13.48 -3.56 5.57
C LYS A 300 -12.38 -3.09 4.63
N SER A 301 -12.65 -2.09 3.81
CA SER A 301 -11.68 -1.56 2.84
C SER A 301 -12.08 -0.16 2.36
N TYR A 302 -11.08 0.60 1.89
CA TYR A 302 -11.29 1.81 1.10
C TYR A 302 -10.46 1.74 -0.19
N SER A 303 -11.11 1.92 -1.33
CA SER A 303 -10.44 1.99 -2.63
C SER A 303 -11.23 2.86 -3.60
N GLU A 304 -10.53 3.74 -4.33
CA GLU A 304 -11.11 4.53 -5.44
C GLU A 304 -12.40 5.27 -5.05
N GLY A 305 -12.38 5.93 -3.89
CA GLY A 305 -13.52 6.70 -3.42
C GLY A 305 -14.65 5.87 -2.82
N ILE A 306 -14.44 4.57 -2.56
CA ILE A 306 -15.47 3.69 -2.01
C ILE A 306 -15.03 3.08 -0.68
N VAL A 307 -15.91 3.16 0.32
CA VAL A 307 -15.81 2.50 1.62
C VAL A 307 -16.70 1.26 1.63
N HIS A 308 -16.11 0.09 1.89
CA HIS A 308 -16.87 -1.09 2.29
C HIS A 308 -17.04 -1.09 3.82
N PHE A 309 -18.27 -1.18 4.30
CA PHE A 309 -18.56 -1.14 5.74
C PHE A 309 -19.54 -2.22 6.17
N GLU A 310 -19.55 -2.52 7.46
CA GLU A 310 -20.59 -3.28 8.14
C GLU A 310 -21.19 -2.41 9.25
N THR A 311 -22.49 -2.59 9.49
CA THR A 311 -23.20 -2.18 10.71
C THR A 311 -23.67 -3.44 11.44
N LEU A 312 -24.33 -3.27 12.60
CA LEU A 312 -24.96 -4.40 13.30
C LEU A 312 -26.08 -5.07 12.47
N LEU A 313 -26.67 -4.33 11.52
CA LEU A 313 -27.87 -4.71 10.78
C LEU A 313 -27.59 -5.04 9.30
N GLU A 314 -26.49 -4.53 8.76
CA GLU A 314 -26.23 -4.60 7.32
C GLU A 314 -24.75 -4.61 6.95
N GLU A 315 -24.42 -5.21 5.83
CA GLU A 315 -23.15 -4.98 5.13
C GLU A 315 -23.43 -4.02 3.97
N GLY A 316 -22.56 -3.05 3.67
CA GLY A 316 -22.85 -2.02 2.68
C GLY A 316 -21.63 -1.35 2.06
N VAL A 317 -21.92 -0.47 1.11
CA VAL A 317 -20.92 0.33 0.39
C VAL A 317 -21.33 1.81 0.45
N ALA A 318 -20.37 2.70 0.73
CA ALA A 318 -20.55 4.15 0.74
C ALA A 318 -19.52 4.84 -0.16
N ASP A 319 -19.87 5.99 -0.72
CA ASP A 319 -18.89 6.83 -1.44
C ASP A 319 -18.01 7.60 -0.45
N CYS A 320 -16.98 8.26 -1.00
CA CYS A 320 -16.06 9.12 -0.26
C CYS A 320 -16.71 10.39 0.28
N PHE A 321 -18.00 10.64 0.00
CA PHE A 321 -18.78 11.76 0.52
C PHE A 321 -19.72 11.38 1.66
N GLY A 322 -19.73 10.10 2.06
CA GLY A 322 -20.52 9.62 3.19
C GLY A 322 -21.97 9.34 2.90
N ASN A 323 -22.35 9.28 1.63
CA ASN A 323 -23.66 8.77 1.25
C ASN A 323 -23.63 7.25 1.44
N GLN A 324 -24.58 6.70 2.21
CA GLN A 324 -24.82 5.26 2.29
C GLN A 324 -25.55 4.84 1.01
N LEU A 325 -24.95 3.95 0.22
CA LEU A 325 -25.39 3.75 -1.17
C LEU A 325 -26.13 2.44 -1.39
N THR A 326 -25.71 1.31 -0.80
CA THR A 326 -26.41 0.01 -0.96
C THR A 326 -26.11 -0.95 0.19
N VAL A 327 -27.10 -1.77 0.56
CA VAL A 327 -26.99 -2.92 1.50
C VAL A 327 -26.71 -4.21 0.73
N LEU A 328 -25.55 -4.82 0.97
CA LEU A 328 -25.09 -6.09 0.40
C LEU A 328 -25.80 -7.30 1.03
N LYS A 329 -26.12 -7.25 2.34
CA LYS A 329 -26.87 -8.26 3.10
C LYS A 329 -27.57 -7.64 4.31
N ASN A 330 -28.81 -8.03 4.58
CA ASN A 330 -29.45 -7.82 5.88
C ASN A 330 -29.02 -8.95 6.83
N SER A 331 -28.49 -8.62 8.01
CA SER A 331 -28.15 -9.61 9.04
C SER A 331 -29.36 -10.13 9.83
N LEU A 332 -30.57 -9.66 9.53
CA LEU A 332 -31.82 -10.15 10.14
C LEU A 332 -32.38 -11.35 9.35
N THR A 333 -31.80 -12.53 9.54
CA THR A 333 -32.62 -13.73 9.61
C THR A 333 -33.19 -13.80 11.03
N MET A 334 -34.32 -13.14 11.27
CA MET A 334 -35.17 -13.55 12.39
C MET A 334 -35.72 -14.93 12.04
N SER A 335 -35.17 -15.94 12.69
CA SER A 335 -35.83 -17.22 12.89
C SER A 335 -37.23 -16.98 13.45
N ASN A 336 -38.25 -17.46 12.75
CA ASN A 336 -39.50 -17.92 13.34
C ASN A 336 -39.79 -19.30 12.79
#